data_AF-A0A957JC16-F1
#
_entry.id   AF-A0A957JC16-F1
#
_cell.length_a   1.000
_cell.length_b   1.000
_cell.length_c   1.000
_cell.angle_alpha   90.00
_cell.angle_beta   90.00
_cell.angle_gamma   90.00
#
_symmetry.space_group_name_H-M   'P 1'
#
loop_
_entity.id
_entity.type
_entity.pdbx_description
1 polymer ?
#
loop_
_entity_poly.entity_id
_entity_poly.type
_entity_poly.pdbx_seq_one_letter_code
_entity_poly.pdbx_strand_id
1 'polypeptide(L)' 'MDEEGLIRSAQRGDVNSYNDLVLFYQDMAFNVAYRIMSEPGTAADITQEAFIAAYKSLNKFQGGNFKAWLLRIVTNRCYD' A
#
# COMPACT_ATOMS: atom_id res chain seq x y z
N MET A 1 -7.74 11.59 -9.09
CA MET A 1 -8.21 10.39 -8.37
C MET A 1 -8.98 10.86 -7.15
N ASP A 2 -10.20 10.39 -6.94
CA ASP A 2 -10.92 10.58 -5.66
C ASP A 2 -10.40 9.56 -4.65
N GLU A 3 -9.25 9.85 -4.03
CA GLU A 3 -8.57 8.93 -3.12
C GLU A 3 -9.47 8.53 -1.94
N GLU A 4 -10.12 9.50 -1.30
CA GLU A 4 -10.99 9.21 -0.16
C GLU A 4 -12.22 8.38 -0.57
N GLY A 5 -12.81 8.65 -1.73
CA GLY A 5 -13.90 7.86 -2.28
C GLY A 5 -13.50 6.40 -2.48
N LEU A 6 -12.34 6.17 -3.11
CA LEU A 6 -11.78 4.83 -3.32
C LEU A 6 -11.50 4.13 -2.00
N ILE A 7 -10.89 4.81 -1.02
CA ILE A 7 -10.62 4.25 0.31
C ILE A 7 -11.93 3.82 0.99
N ARG A 8 -12.94 4.70 1.00
CA ARG A 8 -14.25 4.38 1.61
C ARG A 8 -14.94 3.21 0.93
N SER A 9 -14.86 3.11 -0.40
CA SER A 9 -15.43 1.98 -1.15
C SER A 9 -14.66 0.69 -0.90
N ALA A 10 -13.33 0.74 -0.88
CA ALA A 10 -12.47 -0.38 -0.56
C ALA A 10 -12.68 -0.90 0.87
N GLN A 11 -12.89 -0.01 1.85
CA GLN A 11 -13.28 -0.38 3.24
C GLN A 11 -14.63 -1.12 3.29
N ARG A 12 -15.54 -0.86 2.35
CA ARG A 12 -16.81 -1.58 2.22
C ARG A 12 -16.69 -2.89 1.41
N GLY A 13 -15.48 -3.26 0.99
CA GLY A 13 -15.21 -4.51 0.28
C GLY A 13 -15.15 -4.39 -1.25
N ASP A 14 -15.17 -3.17 -1.82
CA ASP A 14 -14.95 -3.01 -3.25
C ASP A 14 -13.47 -3.21 -3.61
N VAL A 15 -13.17 -4.40 -4.14
CA VAL A 15 -11.82 -4.80 -4.55
C VAL A 15 -11.32 -3.96 -5.72
N ASN A 16 -12.18 -3.47 -6.60
CA ASN A 16 -11.75 -2.64 -7.73
C ASN A 16 -11.26 -1.28 -7.23
N SER A 17 -11.99 -0.67 -6.29
CA SER A 17 -11.54 0.56 -5.64
C SER A 17 -10.19 0.39 -4.93
N TYR A 18 -9.95 -0.77 -4.33
CA TYR A 18 -8.65 -1.07 -3.74
C TYR A 18 -7.55 -1.23 -4.81
N ASN A 19 -7.86 -1.91 -5.92
CA ASN A 19 -6.93 -2.08 -7.02
C ASN A 19 -6.51 -0.73 -7.64
N ASP A 20 -7.43 0.23 -7.75
CA ASP A 20 -7.10 1.58 -8.21
C ASP A 20 -6.10 2.28 -7.29
N LEU A 21 -6.23 2.10 -5.97
CA LEU A 21 -5.25 2.58 -4.99
C LEU A 21 -3.89 1.88 -5.17
N VAL A 22 -3.89 0.55 -5.38
CA VAL A 22 -2.66 -0.21 -5.63
C VAL A 22 -1.94 0.32 -6.87
N LEU A 23 -2.64 0.43 -8.01
CA LEU A 23 -2.06 0.89 -9.27
C LEU A 23 -1.47 2.30 -9.15
N PHE A 24 -2.09 3.16 -8.36
CA PHE A 24 -1.60 4.51 -8.13
C PHE A 24 -0.35 4.56 -7.25
N TYR A 25 -0.24 3.67 -6.26
CA TYR A 25 0.84 3.69 -5.27
C TYR A 25 1.96 2.69 -5.51
N GLN A 26 1.80 1.70 -6.41
CA GLN A 26 2.75 0.59 -6.58
C GLN A 26 4.17 1.05 -6.91
N ASP A 27 4.35 2.02 -7.81
CA ASP A 27 5.68 2.50 -8.18
C ASP A 27 6.37 3.20 -7.01
N MET A 28 5.60 3.93 -6.21
CA MET A 28 6.13 4.61 -5.04
C MET A 28 6.49 3.64 -3.91
N ALA A 29 5.64 2.66 -3.66
CA ALA A 29 5.90 1.60 -2.70
C ALA A 29 7.13 0.78 -3.10
N PHE A 30 7.22 0.38 -4.37
CA PHE A 30 8.38 -0.32 -4.93
C PHE A 30 9.66 0.48 -4.79
N ASN A 31 9.64 1.78 -5.13
CA ASN A 31 10.82 2.63 -5.00
C ASN A 31 11.29 2.78 -3.54
N VAL A 32 10.38 2.80 -2.58
CA VAL A 32 10.74 2.82 -1.15
C VAL A 32 11.37 1.48 -0.74
N ALA A 33 10.74 0.37 -1.08
CA ALA A 33 11.27 -0.96 -0.78
C ALA A 33 12.64 -1.18 -1.44
N TYR A 34 12.78 -0.81 -2.71
CA TYR A 34 14.03 -0.94 -3.45
C TYR A 34 15.18 -0.12 -2.85
N ARG A 35 14.92 1.09 -2.35
CA ARG A 35 15.93 1.90 -1.67
C ARG A 35 16.43 1.28 -0.37
N ILE A 36 15.61 0.46 0.29
CA ILE A 36 15.97 -0.21 1.55
C ILE A 36 16.67 -1.54 1.25
N MET A 37 16.12 -2.34 0.33
CA MET A 37 16.60 -3.70 0.07
C MET A 37 17.74 -3.77 -0.94
N SER A 38 17.86 -2.78 -1.83
CA SER A 38 18.83 -2.75 -2.95
C SER A 38 18.78 -3.98 -3.89
N GLU A 39 17.68 -4.73 -3.87
CA GLU A 39 17.46 -5.92 -4.69
C GLU A 39 16.03 -5.86 -5.30
N PRO A 40 15.88 -5.85 -6.64
CA PRO A 40 14.58 -5.65 -7.29
C PRO A 40 13.54 -6.74 -6.99
N GLY A 41 13.92 -8.02 -6.93
CA GLY A 41 12.99 -9.12 -6.68
C GLY A 41 12.37 -9.03 -5.29
N THR A 42 13.21 -8.89 -4.29
CA THR A 42 12.86 -8.70 -2.88
C THR A 42 12.01 -7.44 -2.70
N ALA A 43 12.34 -6.35 -3.40
CA ALA A 43 11.53 -5.13 -3.37
C ALA A 43 10.12 -5.34 -3.96
N ALA A 44 9.99 -6.13 -5.03
CA ALA A 44 8.69 -6.47 -5.62
C ALA A 44 7.86 -7.33 -4.65
N ASP A 45 8.48 -8.34 -4.03
CA ASP A 45 7.83 -9.22 -3.06
C ASP A 45 7.33 -8.44 -1.83
N ILE A 46 8.19 -7.59 -1.24
CA ILE A 46 7.80 -6.71 -0.13
C ILE A 46 6.66 -5.77 -0.52
N THR A 47 6.71 -5.20 -1.73
CA THR A 47 5.65 -4.30 -2.21
C THR A 47 4.32 -5.04 -2.25
N GLN A 48 4.31 -6.26 -2.80
CA GLN A 48 3.11 -7.09 -2.85
C GLN A 48 2.59 -7.43 -1.44
N GLU A 49 3.47 -7.90 -0.55
CA GLU A 49 3.11 -8.23 0.83
C GLU A 49 2.59 -7.02 1.62
N ALA A 50 3.17 -5.84 1.38
CA ALA A 50 2.75 -4.59 1.98
C ALA A 50 1.33 -4.20 1.53
N PHE A 51 0.98 -4.36 0.25
CA PHE A 51 -0.40 -4.15 -0.20
C PHE A 51 -1.35 -5.19 0.40
N ILE A 52 -0.98 -6.46 0.47
CA ILE A 52 -1.83 -7.47 1.13
C ILE A 52 -2.06 -7.11 2.61
N ALA A 53 -1.02 -6.63 3.31
CA ALA A 53 -1.11 -6.19 4.69
C ALA A 53 -1.96 -4.91 4.84
N ALA A 54 -1.82 -3.96 3.92
CA ALA A 54 -2.62 -2.75 3.86
C ALA A 54 -4.10 -3.09 3.63
N TYR A 55 -4.44 -3.98 2.70
CA TYR A 55 -5.82 -4.42 2.48
C TYR A 55 -6.44 -5.02 3.75
N LYS A 56 -5.72 -5.94 4.42
CA LYS A 56 -6.16 -6.57 5.67
C LYS A 56 -6.36 -5.58 6.83
N SER A 57 -5.67 -4.44 6.80
CA SER A 57 -5.73 -3.42 7.84
C SER A 57 -6.50 -2.16 7.43
N LEU A 58 -7.04 -2.11 6.21
CA LEU A 58 -7.64 -0.92 5.62
C LEU A 58 -8.82 -0.37 6.44
N ASN A 59 -9.61 -1.25 7.06
CA ASN A 59 -10.72 -0.88 7.95
C ASN A 59 -10.26 -0.17 9.24
N LYS A 60 -8.98 -0.25 9.58
CA LYS A 60 -8.39 0.47 10.72
C LYS A 60 -7.91 1.88 10.33
N PHE A 61 -7.82 2.19 9.03
CA PHE A 61 -7.46 3.53 8.57
C PHE A 61 -8.64 4.50 8.79
N GLN A 62 -8.47 5.46 9.69
CA GLN A 62 -9.52 6.41 10.11
C GLN A 62 -9.46 7.74 9.32
N GLY A 63 -8.82 7.75 8.15
CA GLY A 63 -8.55 8.96 7.37
C GLY A 63 -7.17 9.58 7.66
N GLY A 64 -6.93 10.74 7.06
CA GLY A 64 -5.61 11.39 7.07
C GLY A 64 -4.80 11.06 5.82
N ASN A 65 -3.47 11.08 5.94
CA ASN A 65 -2.58 10.87 4.80
C ASN A 65 -2.39 9.37 4.50
N PHE A 66 -3.17 8.86 3.54
CA PHE A 66 -3.13 7.45 3.16
C PHE A 66 -1.75 7.02 2.64
N LYS A 67 -1.10 7.86 1.83
CA LYS A 67 0.28 7.62 1.37
C LYS A 67 1.24 7.38 2.54
N ALA A 68 1.24 8.24 3.55
CA ALA A 68 2.12 8.09 4.71
C ALA A 68 1.83 6.81 5.50
N TRP A 69 0.55 6.47 5.64
CA TRP A 69 0.12 5.22 6.28
C TRP A 69 0.59 3.99 5.50
N LEU A 70 0.41 3.97 4.18
CA LEU A 70 0.85 2.88 3.30
C LEU A 70 2.37 2.73 3.30
N LEU A 71 3.12 3.83 3.14
CA LEU A 71 4.58 3.78 3.12
C LEU A 71 5.18 3.34 4.46
N ARG A 72 4.49 3.56 5.58
CA ARG A 72 4.88 2.99 6.87
C ARG A 72 4.74 1.46 6.86
N ILE A 73 3.68 0.92 6.26
CA ILE A 73 3.52 -0.55 6.11
C ILE A 73 4.63 -1.12 5.24
N VAL A 74 4.92 -0.50 4.09
CA VAL A 74 6.03 -0.90 3.20
C VAL A 74 7.37 -0.90 3.94
N THR A 75 7.65 0.20 4.65
CA THR A 75 8.91 0.33 5.40
C THR A 75 9.03 -0.73 6.49
N ASN A 76 7.95 -1.00 7.24
CA ASN A 76 7.96 -2.06 8.24
C ASN A 76 8.26 -3.43 7.62
N ARG A 77 7.66 -3.74 6.47
CA ARG A 77 7.91 -5.00 5.74
C ARG A 77 9.34 -5.16 5.23
N CYS A 78 10.08 -4.08 5.04
CA CYS A 78 11.51 -4.16 4.69
C CYS A 78 12.40 -4.59 5.86
N TYR A 79 11.90 -4.49 7.09
CA TYR A 79 12.64 -4.81 8.31
C TYR A 79 12.12 -6.07 9.04
N ASP A 80 11.03 -6.67 8.55
CA ASP A 80 10.50 -7.95 9.03
C ASP A 80 11.37 -9.12 8.49
#